data_AF-A0A8T4XGR3-F1
#
_entry.id   AF-A0A8T4XGR3-F1
#
_cell.length_a   1.000
_cell.length_b   1.000
_cell.length_c   1.000
_cell.angle_alpha   90.00
_cell.angle_beta   90.00
_cell.angle_gamma   90.00
#
_symmetry.space_group_name_H-M   'P 1'
#
loop_
_entity.id
_entity.type
_entity.pdbx_description
1 polymer ?
#
loop_
_entity_poly.entity_id
_entity_poly.type
_entity_poly.pdbx_seq_one_letter_code
_entity_poly.pdbx_strand_id
1 'polypeptide(L)'
;MVSERYSITVKPESRLVEIRFSSSMNFDLMEEALSQIKNYIAEDYQIKVISYINRSRDCNYIRAFMLALSLFGNERRIVFENKARYSRAERRRSKAIVKELKSKGYSAKQIAESLNIPLKTIYRWLAEN
;
A
#
# COMPACT_ATOMS: atom_id res chain seq x y z
N MET A 1 -15.73 -5.49 -19.15
CA MET A 1 -14.50 -5.98 -18.49
C MET A 1 -14.74 -5.96 -16.99
N VAL A 2 -14.87 -7.14 -16.36
CA VAL A 2 -14.96 -7.23 -14.89
C VAL A 2 -13.58 -6.93 -14.34
N SER A 3 -13.39 -5.76 -13.72
CA SER A 3 -12.16 -5.48 -12.99
C SER A 3 -12.16 -6.36 -11.75
N GLU A 4 -11.26 -7.34 -11.66
CA GLU A 4 -11.00 -8.03 -10.40
C GLU A 4 -10.69 -6.98 -9.31
N ARG A 5 -11.49 -6.99 -8.24
CA ARG A 5 -11.41 -5.98 -7.17
C ARG A 5 -10.18 -6.21 -6.29
N TYR A 6 -9.67 -7.44 -6.26
CA TYR A 6 -8.44 -7.84 -5.61
C TYR A 6 -7.87 -9.10 -6.29
N SER A 7 -6.60 -9.38 -6.03
CA SER A 7 -5.93 -10.63 -6.42
C SER A 7 -5.37 -11.33 -5.18
N ILE A 8 -5.43 -12.65 -5.15
CA ILE A 8 -4.84 -13.48 -4.08
C ILE A 8 -3.62 -14.20 -4.66
N THR A 9 -2.50 -14.16 -3.94
CA THR A 9 -1.27 -14.89 -4.30
C THR A 9 -0.78 -15.65 -3.09
N VAL A 10 -0.70 -16.98 -3.22
CA VAL A 10 -0.19 -17.87 -2.16
C VAL A 10 1.29 -18.12 -2.41
N LYS A 11 2.10 -17.96 -1.36
CA LYS A 11 3.53 -18.26 -1.34
C LYS A 11 3.78 -19.35 -0.29
N PRO A 12 3.67 -20.64 -0.67
CA PRO A 12 3.79 -21.77 0.25
C PRO A 12 5.15 -21.80 0.97
N GLU A 13 6.23 -21.53 0.23
CA GLU A 13 7.63 -21.51 0.70
C GLU A 13 7.84 -20.67 1.96
N SER A 14 7.10 -19.57 2.07
CA SER A 14 7.20 -18.61 3.16
C SER A 14 5.96 -18.59 4.06
N ARG A 15 5.03 -19.54 3.89
CA ARG A 15 3.70 -19.57 4.54
C ARG A 15 3.00 -18.20 4.53
N LEU A 16 3.00 -17.55 3.37
CA LEU A 16 2.46 -16.19 3.20
C LEU A 16 1.37 -16.18 2.14
N VAL A 17 0.25 -15.51 2.43
CA VAL A 17 -0.79 -15.19 1.46
C VAL A 17 -0.84 -13.69 1.26
N GLU A 18 -0.70 -13.22 0.03
CA GLU A 18 -0.81 -11.81 -0.33
C GLU A 18 -2.20 -11.54 -0.95
N ILE A 19 -2.94 -10.63 -0.34
CA ILE A 19 -4.19 -10.09 -0.88
C ILE A 19 -3.90 -8.68 -1.37
N ARG A 20 -4.02 -8.45 -2.68
CA ARG A 20 -3.74 -7.14 -3.29
C ARG A 20 -5.01 -6.52 -3.83
N PHE A 21 -5.47 -5.45 -3.19
CA PHE A 21 -6.63 -4.69 -3.64
C PHE A 21 -6.25 -3.74 -4.79
N SER A 22 -7.14 -3.64 -5.78
CA SER A 22 -6.96 -2.72 -6.90
C SER A 22 -7.18 -1.26 -6.46
N SER A 23 -8.19 -1.02 -5.63
CA SER A 23 -8.61 0.27 -5.07
C SER A 23 -8.53 0.31 -3.52
N SER A 24 -9.18 1.29 -2.89
CA SER A 24 -9.35 1.35 -1.42
C SER A 24 -10.25 0.20 -0.96
N MET A 25 -9.82 -0.49 0.09
CA MET A 25 -10.52 -1.63 0.67
C MET A 25 -11.66 -1.17 1.58
N ASN A 26 -12.83 -1.81 1.48
CA ASN A 26 -13.93 -1.69 2.43
C ASN A 26 -14.11 -3.00 3.21
N PHE A 27 -15.03 -3.01 4.19
CA PHE A 27 -15.27 -4.19 5.02
C PHE A 27 -15.76 -5.39 4.19
N ASP A 28 -16.78 -5.21 3.35
CA ASP A 28 -17.39 -6.30 2.57
C ASP A 28 -16.36 -7.01 1.68
N LEU A 29 -15.50 -6.25 1.01
CA LEU A 29 -14.44 -6.82 0.17
C LEU A 29 -13.36 -7.53 1.00
N MET A 30 -13.10 -7.04 2.21
CA MET A 30 -12.15 -7.69 3.11
C MET A 30 -12.73 -9.01 3.66
N GLU A 31 -14.01 -9.03 4.03
CA GLU A 31 -14.71 -10.23 4.48
C GLU A 31 -14.77 -11.29 3.38
N GLU A 32 -15.10 -10.88 2.15
CA GLU A 32 -15.11 -11.74 0.98
C GLU A 32 -13.72 -12.35 0.74
N ALA A 33 -12.67 -11.52 0.71
CA ALA A 33 -11.31 -11.97 0.46
C ALA A 33 -10.79 -12.89 1.58
N LEU A 34 -11.01 -12.55 2.86
CA LEU A 34 -10.65 -13.40 3.99
C LEU A 34 -11.42 -14.73 3.98
N SER A 35 -12.68 -14.72 3.53
CA SER A 35 -13.49 -15.94 3.45
C SER A 35 -12.93 -16.96 2.46
N GLN A 36 -12.33 -16.50 1.37
CA GLN A 36 -11.69 -17.38 0.38
C GLN A 36 -10.39 -18.02 0.90
N ILE A 37 -9.75 -17.44 1.91
CA ILE A 37 -8.47 -17.91 2.43
C ILE A 37 -8.57 -18.50 3.85
N LYS A 38 -9.79 -18.83 4.31
CA LYS A 38 -10.05 -19.40 5.65
C LYS A 38 -9.14 -20.58 5.98
N ASN A 39 -8.89 -21.47 5.02
CA ASN A 39 -8.04 -22.65 5.23
C ASN A 39 -6.59 -22.24 5.53
N TYR A 40 -6.04 -21.28 4.80
CA TYR A 40 -4.70 -20.75 5.05
C TYR A 40 -4.62 -20.05 6.41
N ILE A 41 -5.67 -19.33 6.80
CA ILE A 41 -5.76 -18.74 8.14
C ILE A 41 -5.75 -19.83 9.20
N ALA A 42 -6.48 -20.94 9.03
CA ALA A 42 -6.48 -22.06 9.97
C ALA A 42 -5.10 -22.75 10.04
N GLU A 43 -4.40 -22.85 8.91
CA GLU A 43 -3.05 -23.42 8.79
C GLU A 43 -1.93 -22.45 9.19
N ASP A 44 -2.19 -21.44 10.02
CA ASP A 44 -1.17 -20.51 10.52
C ASP A 44 -0.38 -19.74 9.43
N TYR A 45 -0.93 -19.55 8.23
CA TYR A 45 -0.28 -18.67 7.25
C TYR A 45 -0.35 -17.21 7.71
N GLN A 46 0.72 -16.47 7.43
CA GLN A 46 0.69 -15.02 7.52
C GLN A 46 -0.10 -14.46 6.32
N ILE A 47 -0.99 -13.52 6.59
CA ILE A 47 -1.79 -12.83 5.57
C ILE A 47 -1.26 -11.41 5.42
N LYS A 48 -0.78 -11.05 4.23
CA LYS A 48 -0.38 -9.69 3.90
C LYS A 48 -1.46 -9.05 3.03
N VAL A 49 -2.06 -7.98 3.54
CA VAL A 49 -3.11 -7.21 2.88
C VAL A 49 -2.53 -5.92 2.32
N ILE A 50 -2.52 -5.79 1.00
CA ILE A 50 -1.94 -4.66 0.27
C ILE A 50 -3.07 -3.83 -0.34
N SER A 51 -3.29 -2.62 0.18
CA SER A 51 -4.35 -1.72 -0.32
C SER A 51 -3.93 -0.25 -0.25
N TYR A 52 -4.71 0.63 -0.88
CA TYR A 52 -4.59 2.07 -0.62
C TYR A 52 -5.20 2.39 0.74
N ILE A 53 -4.37 2.51 1.77
CA ILE A 53 -4.83 2.79 3.13
C ILE A 53 -4.86 4.31 3.34
N ASN A 54 -6.06 4.86 3.55
CA ASN A 54 -6.26 6.22 4.01
C ASN A 54 -6.49 6.24 5.53
N ARG A 55 -5.51 6.77 6.28
CA ARG A 55 -5.52 6.86 7.75
C ARG A 55 -6.76 7.54 8.36
N SER A 56 -7.52 8.31 7.58
CA SER A 56 -8.70 9.04 8.07
C SER A 56 -10.03 8.31 7.87
N ARG A 57 -10.18 7.48 6.82
CA ARG A 57 -11.47 6.88 6.41
C ARG A 57 -11.50 5.36 6.59
N ASP A 58 -10.38 4.69 6.37
CA ASP A 58 -10.31 3.22 6.39
C ASP A 58 -9.97 2.69 7.80
N CYS A 59 -9.95 3.57 8.81
CA CYS A 59 -9.18 3.30 10.02
C CYS A 59 -9.94 2.60 11.13
N ASN A 60 -11.26 2.78 11.30
CA ASN A 60 -11.91 2.25 12.50
C ASN A 60 -12.08 0.73 12.47
N TYR A 61 -12.53 0.16 11.34
CA TYR A 61 -12.65 -1.30 11.23
C TYR A 61 -11.28 -1.98 11.23
N ILE A 62 -10.29 -1.44 10.50
CA ILE A 62 -8.91 -1.98 10.50
C ILE A 62 -8.32 -1.87 11.90
N ARG A 63 -8.50 -0.74 12.60
CA ARG A 63 -8.02 -0.59 13.99
C ARG A 63 -8.69 -1.56 14.94
N ALA A 64 -10.02 -1.69 14.87
CA ALA A 64 -10.76 -2.63 15.71
C ALA A 64 -10.30 -4.07 15.45
N PHE A 65 -10.08 -4.42 14.19
CA PHE A 65 -9.58 -5.72 13.79
C PHE A 65 -8.14 -5.98 14.25
N MET A 66 -7.22 -5.04 14.02
CA MET A 66 -5.84 -5.13 14.52
C MET A 66 -5.78 -5.20 16.05
N LEU A 67 -6.64 -4.43 16.74
CA LEU A 67 -6.79 -4.48 18.19
C LEU A 67 -7.25 -5.88 18.63
N ALA A 68 -8.29 -6.42 18.01
CA ALA A 68 -8.77 -7.77 18.31
C ALA A 68 -7.65 -8.81 18.14
N LEU A 69 -6.91 -8.76 17.02
CA LEU A 69 -5.76 -9.65 16.82
C LEU A 69 -4.70 -9.52 17.92
N SER A 70 -4.39 -8.30 18.36
CA SER A 70 -3.42 -8.06 19.42
C SER A 70 -3.86 -8.59 20.79
N LEU A 71 -5.16 -8.53 21.10
CA LEU A 71 -5.68 -9.08 22.35
C LEU A 71 -5.49 -10.60 22.46
N PHE A 72 -5.32 -11.29 21.34
CA PHE A 72 -5.09 -12.73 21.27
C PHE A 72 -3.68 -13.10 20.81
N GLY A 73 -2.70 -12.18 20.84
CA GLY A 73 -1.30 -12.46 20.47
C GLY A 73 -1.09 -12.80 18.99
N ASN A 74 -1.99 -12.34 18.12
CA ASN A 74 -1.99 -12.61 16.68
C ASN A 74 -1.61 -11.37 15.85
N GLU A 75 -0.84 -10.42 16.41
CA GLU A 75 -0.53 -9.13 15.75
C GLU A 75 0.17 -9.31 14.41
N ARG A 76 0.94 -10.39 14.27
CA ARG A 76 1.74 -10.67 13.07
C ARG A 76 1.02 -11.55 12.05
N ARG A 77 -0.18 -12.04 12.37
CA ARG A 77 -0.92 -12.98 11.52
C ARG A 77 -1.54 -12.29 10.33
N ILE A 78 -1.98 -11.04 10.49
CA ILE A 78 -2.50 -10.22 9.40
C ILE A 78 -1.78 -8.87 9.38
N VAL A 79 -1.04 -8.60 8.31
CA VAL A 79 -0.22 -7.41 8.15
C VAL A 79 -0.81 -6.53 7.05
N PHE A 80 -1.02 -5.26 7.36
CA PHE A 80 -1.52 -4.28 6.39
C PHE A 80 -0.37 -3.47 5.79
N GLU A 81 -0.25 -3.47 4.47
CA GLU A 81 0.75 -2.73 3.72
C GLU A 81 0.09 -1.68 2.82
N ASN A 82 0.54 -0.43 2.93
CA ASN A 82 0.01 0.63 2.09
C ASN A 82 0.63 0.56 0.69
N LYS A 83 -0.22 0.42 -0.32
CA LYS A 83 0.17 0.46 -1.74
C LYS A 83 0.83 1.79 -2.13
N ALA A 84 0.52 2.88 -1.44
CA ALA A 84 1.19 4.16 -1.64
C ALA A 84 2.59 4.16 -1.00
N ARG A 85 3.63 4.13 -1.83
CA ARG A 85 5.05 4.20 -1.41
C ARG A 85 5.42 5.48 -0.64
N TYR A 86 4.68 6.56 -0.86
CA TYR A 86 4.89 7.85 -0.20
C TYR A 86 3.55 8.39 0.28
N SER A 87 3.52 8.91 1.50
CA SER A 87 2.38 9.66 2.02
C SER A 87 2.10 10.91 1.18
N ARG A 88 0.89 11.46 1.29
CA ARG A 88 0.54 12.73 0.63
C ARG A 88 1.48 13.88 1.05
N ALA A 89 1.88 13.90 2.32
CA ALA A 89 2.78 14.92 2.86
C ALA A 89 4.19 14.79 2.30
N GLU A 90 4.74 13.57 2.25
CA GLU A 90 6.05 13.30 1.61
C GLU A 90 6.01 13.65 0.13
N ARG A 91 4.97 13.22 -0.59
CA ARG A 91 4.81 13.55 -2.01
C ARG A 91 4.79 15.05 -2.26
N ARG A 92 4.08 15.82 -1.42
CA ARG A 92 4.04 17.28 -1.52
C ARG A 92 5.42 17.91 -1.27
N ARG A 93 6.12 17.46 -0.24
CA ARG A 93 7.50 17.91 0.07
C ARG A 93 8.46 17.60 -1.07
N SER A 94 8.48 16.35 -1.54
CA SER A 94 9.32 15.95 -2.68
C SER A 94 8.99 16.75 -3.94
N LYS A 95 7.71 16.99 -4.23
CA LYS A 95 7.33 17.81 -5.39
C LYS A 95 7.82 19.27 -5.27
N ALA A 96 7.78 19.86 -4.07
CA ALA A 96 8.33 21.18 -3.83
C ALA A 96 9.85 21.22 -4.07
N ILE A 97 10.58 20.25 -3.52
CA ILE A 97 12.04 20.12 -3.71
C ILE A 97 12.38 19.92 -5.19
N VAL A 98 11.62 19.11 -5.93
CA VAL A 98 11.80 18.92 -7.39
C VAL A 98 11.68 20.24 -8.14
N LYS A 99 10.69 21.08 -7.79
CA LYS A 99 10.51 22.40 -8.42
C LYS A 99 11.67 23.34 -8.10
N GLU A 100 12.14 23.34 -6.86
CA GLU A 100 13.28 24.15 -6.42
C GLU A 100 14.59 23.73 -7.11
N LEU A 101 14.87 22.42 -7.19
CA LEU A 101 16.05 21.94 -7.90
C LEU A 101 15.98 22.27 -9.40
N LYS A 102 14.77 22.21 -9.98
CA LYS A 102 14.60 22.60 -11.38
C LYS A 102 14.85 24.09 -11.60
N SER A 103 14.39 24.97 -10.70
CA SER A 103 14.66 26.41 -10.80
C SER A 103 16.15 26.74 -10.60
N LYS A 104 16.88 25.92 -9.83
CA LYS A 104 18.34 25.99 -9.68
C LYS A 104 19.12 25.41 -10.86
N GLY A 105 18.44 24.97 -11.93
CA GLY A 105 19.08 24.52 -13.17
C GLY A 105 19.43 23.03 -13.23
N TYR A 106 19.08 22.24 -12.22
CA TYR A 106 19.33 20.79 -12.25
C TYR A 106 18.51 20.10 -13.34
N SER A 107 19.11 19.11 -14.01
CA SER A 107 18.41 18.27 -14.98
C SER A 107 17.46 17.29 -14.29
N ALA A 108 16.42 16.85 -15.00
CA ALA A 108 15.47 15.87 -14.47
C ALA A 108 16.16 14.56 -14.03
N LYS A 109 17.25 14.17 -14.71
CA LYS A 109 18.06 12.99 -14.37
C LYS A 109 18.78 13.16 -13.03
N GLN A 110 19.46 14.29 -12.82
CA GLN A 110 20.14 14.61 -11.55
C GLN A 110 19.15 14.69 -10.38
N ILE A 111 17.96 15.22 -10.62
CA ILE A 111 16.90 15.28 -9.60
C ILE A 111 16.39 13.87 -9.26
N ALA A 112 16.18 13.02 -10.26
CA ALA A 112 15.74 11.64 -10.06
C ALA A 112 16.74 10.83 -9.23
N GLU A 113 18.03 10.95 -9.54
CA GLU A 113 19.11 10.27 -8.82
C GLU A 113 19.25 10.79 -7.38
N SER A 114 19.27 12.12 -7.17
CA SER A 114 19.44 12.69 -5.83
C SER A 114 18.29 12.41 -4.87
N LEU A 115 17.05 12.33 -5.38
CA LEU A 115 15.87 12.04 -4.56
C LEU A 115 15.49 10.56 -4.52
N ASN A 116 16.20 9.70 -5.27
CA ASN A 116 15.82 8.30 -5.49
C ASN A 116 14.35 8.15 -5.94
N ILE A 117 13.91 9.02 -6.86
CA ILE A 117 12.56 9.04 -7.42
C ILE A 117 12.64 8.66 -8.89
N PRO A 118 11.78 7.75 -9.39
CA PRO A 118 11.82 7.36 -10.79
C PRO A 118 11.72 8.56 -11.75
N LEU A 119 12.56 8.59 -12.78
CA LEU A 119 12.64 9.71 -13.73
C LEU A 119 11.28 10.08 -14.36
N LYS A 120 10.45 9.08 -14.67
CA LYS A 120 9.06 9.28 -15.15
C LYS A 120 8.21 10.09 -14.17
N THR A 121 8.40 9.91 -12.86
CA THR A 121 7.69 10.65 -11.82
C THR A 121 8.13 12.11 -11.78
N ILE A 122 9.44 12.37 -11.96
CA ILE A 122 9.97 13.73 -12.06
C ILE A 122 9.36 14.48 -13.23
N TYR A 123 9.38 13.89 -14.44
CA TYR A 123 8.77 14.50 -15.62
C TYR A 123 7.28 14.78 -15.42
N ARG A 124 6.53 13.81 -14.87
CA ARG A 124 5.11 14.02 -14.57
C ARG A 124 4.88 15.22 -13.65
N TRP A 125 5.66 15.34 -12.57
CA TRP A 125 5.50 16.44 -11.62
C TRP A 125 5.89 17.82 -12.18
N LEU A 126 6.85 17.86 -13.10
CA LEU A 126 7.26 19.08 -13.81
C LEU A 126 6.25 19.48 -14.90
N ALA A 127 5.52 18.52 -15.47
CA ALA A 127 4.49 18.75 -16.48
C ALA A 127 3.13 19.19 -15.91
N GLU A 128 2.87 18.95 -14.62
CA GLU A 128 1.66 19.39 -13.89
C GLU A 128 1.67 20.91 -13.58
N ASN A 129 2.09 21.75 -14.55
CA ASN A 129 1.99 23.21 -14.47
C ASN A 129 0.57 23.68 -14.75
#